data_AF-A0A2A5XGX2-F1
#
_entry.id   AF-A0A2A5XGX2-F1
#
_cell.length_a   1.000
_cell.length_b   1.000
_cell.length_c   1.000
_cell.angle_alpha   90.00
_cell.angle_beta   90.00
_cell.angle_gamma   90.00
#
_symmetry.space_group_name_H-M   'P 1'
#
loop_
_entity.id
_entity.type
_entity.pdbx_description
1 polymer ?
#
loop_
_entity_poly.entity_id
_entity_poly.type
_entity_poly.pdbx_seq_one_letter_code
_entity_poly.pdbx_strand_id
1 'polypeptide(L)'
;MLRFLLTLFLFINCYNSVVKASISKPLVHLSKHLAISINPNCNSHYVNYAVVTESNGKIIKTRFITGREFILIGMGKQPSEANSNNENLFKRFKIKDCLYKYDSLQCLKKSDLKLFDLWALRYNRNPFCPPDCTPTENMLVQGFGQHKFRPSWPQIQILQNYGITYINDFFYGENLFHLLSDFQKPDWRNKYLNAKE
;
A
#
# COMPACT_ATOMS: atom_id res chain seq x y z
N MET A 1 -25.42 -64.26 -18.48
CA MET A 1 -24.14 -63.56 -18.82
C MET A 1 -24.31 -62.04 -18.98
N LEU A 2 -25.38 -61.53 -19.60
CA LEU A 2 -25.59 -60.08 -19.82
C LEU A 2 -25.65 -59.23 -18.52
N ARG A 3 -26.23 -59.76 -17.43
CA ARG A 3 -26.29 -59.07 -16.12
C ARG A 3 -24.93 -58.92 -15.41
N PHE A 4 -23.98 -59.82 -15.67
CA PHE A 4 -22.64 -59.77 -15.06
C PHE A 4 -21.71 -58.77 -15.77
N LEU A 5 -21.92 -58.57 -17.08
CA LEU A 5 -21.19 -57.57 -17.87
C LEU A 5 -21.62 -56.13 -17.52
N LEU A 6 -22.90 -55.92 -17.23
CA LEU A 6 -23.44 -54.61 -16.83
C LEU A 6 -22.94 -54.15 -15.45
N THR A 7 -22.80 -55.07 -14.48
CA THR A 7 -22.26 -54.73 -13.17
C THR A 7 -20.77 -54.41 -13.22
N LEU A 8 -19.98 -55.14 -14.03
CA LEU A 8 -18.56 -54.87 -14.21
C LEU A 8 -18.31 -53.49 -14.87
N PHE A 9 -19.16 -53.10 -15.82
CA PHE A 9 -19.06 -51.79 -16.50
C PHE A 9 -19.37 -50.60 -15.58
N LEU A 10 -20.27 -50.77 -14.61
CA LEU A 10 -20.59 -49.74 -13.62
C LEU A 10 -19.45 -49.53 -12.61
N PHE A 11 -18.78 -50.61 -12.18
CA PHE A 11 -17.63 -50.49 -11.26
C PHE A 11 -16.42 -49.80 -11.89
N ILE A 12 -16.13 -50.03 -13.17
CA ILE A 12 -15.00 -49.40 -13.88
C ILE A 12 -15.24 -47.89 -14.08
N ASN A 13 -16.50 -47.47 -14.31
CA ASN A 13 -16.83 -46.04 -14.44
C ASN A 13 -16.83 -45.29 -13.09
N CYS A 14 -17.19 -45.94 -11.99
CA CYS A 14 -17.09 -45.36 -10.66
C CYS A 14 -15.63 -45.15 -10.24
N TYR A 15 -14.72 -46.09 -10.54
CA TYR A 15 -13.29 -45.92 -10.24
C TYR A 15 -12.64 -44.77 -11.03
N ASN A 16 -12.98 -44.60 -12.31
CA ASN A 16 -12.45 -43.50 -13.13
C ASN A 16 -12.96 -42.11 -12.70
N SER A 17 -14.11 -42.03 -12.03
CA SER A 17 -14.66 -40.77 -11.53
C SER A 17 -13.97 -40.31 -10.24
N VAL A 18 -13.45 -41.23 -9.43
CA VAL A 18 -12.71 -40.91 -8.19
C VAL A 18 -11.29 -40.43 -8.50
N VAL A 19 -10.63 -41.00 -9.53
CA VAL A 19 -9.25 -40.65 -9.88
C VAL A 19 -9.13 -39.27 -10.56
N LYS A 20 -10.19 -38.76 -11.20
CA LYS A 20 -10.19 -37.42 -11.84
C LYS A 20 -10.43 -36.26 -10.88
N ALA A 21 -10.80 -36.52 -9.62
CA ALA A 21 -11.16 -35.46 -8.66
C ALA A 21 -9.97 -34.91 -7.84
N SER A 22 -8.75 -35.43 -8.03
CA SER A 22 -7.53 -34.97 -7.38
C SER A 22 -6.65 -34.14 -8.31
N ILE A 23 -7.25 -33.23 -9.10
CA ILE A 23 -6.50 -32.08 -9.61
C ILE A 23 -6.26 -31.18 -8.40
N SER A 24 -5.06 -31.25 -7.82
CA SER A 24 -4.62 -30.34 -6.78
C SER A 24 -4.95 -28.91 -7.24
N LYS A 25 -5.84 -28.21 -6.53
CA LYS A 25 -6.03 -26.78 -6.76
C LYS A 25 -4.64 -26.15 -6.73
N PRO A 26 -4.26 -25.34 -7.74
CA PRO A 26 -2.95 -24.70 -7.71
C PRO A 26 -2.80 -24.00 -6.36
N LEU A 27 -1.66 -24.18 -5.70
CA LEU A 27 -1.39 -23.57 -4.41
C LEU A 27 -1.44 -22.04 -4.58
N VAL A 28 -2.60 -21.44 -4.33
CA VAL A 28 -2.78 -20.00 -4.43
C VAL A 28 -2.10 -19.38 -3.23
N HIS A 29 -0.89 -18.87 -3.43
CA HIS A 29 -0.20 -18.10 -2.39
C HIS A 29 -0.94 -16.78 -2.19
N LEU A 30 -1.54 -16.63 -1.00
CA LEU A 30 -2.23 -15.42 -0.58
C LEU A 30 -1.33 -14.67 0.38
N SER A 31 -0.88 -13.49 0.00
CA SER A 31 -0.13 -12.59 0.87
C SER A 31 -1.00 -11.41 1.27
N LYS A 32 -0.90 -10.98 2.53
CA LYS A 32 -1.57 -9.78 3.01
C LYS A 32 -0.53 -8.73 3.33
N HIS A 33 -0.77 -7.51 2.91
CA HIS A 33 0.20 -6.42 3.02
C HIS A 33 -0.46 -5.14 3.53
N LEU A 34 0.26 -4.37 4.33
CA LEU A 34 -0.09 -2.97 4.56
C LEU A 34 0.07 -2.19 3.25
N ALA A 35 -0.84 -1.26 3.01
CA ALA A 35 -0.91 -0.49 1.78
C ALA A 35 -1.32 0.97 2.02
N ILE A 36 -0.80 1.87 1.20
CA ILE A 36 -1.21 3.28 1.11
C ILE A 36 -1.57 3.61 -0.34
N SER A 37 -2.70 4.29 -0.54
CA SER A 37 -3.02 4.95 -1.81
C SER A 37 -3.05 6.46 -1.59
N ILE A 38 -2.45 7.21 -2.50
CA ILE A 38 -2.53 8.68 -2.56
C ILE A 38 -3.55 9.15 -3.61
N ASN A 39 -4.54 8.29 -3.88
CA ASN A 39 -5.66 8.59 -4.74
C ASN A 39 -6.89 8.99 -3.92
N PRO A 40 -7.41 10.23 -4.07
CA PRO A 40 -8.67 10.58 -3.45
C PRO A 40 -9.80 9.80 -4.12
N ASN A 41 -10.76 9.39 -3.32
CA ASN A 41 -12.09 9.03 -3.79
C ASN A 41 -13.10 10.03 -3.20
N CYS A 42 -14.35 10.04 -3.70
CA CYS A 42 -15.34 11.07 -3.37
C CYS A 42 -15.61 11.24 -1.86
N ASN A 43 -15.25 10.26 -1.03
CA ASN A 43 -15.46 10.27 0.42
C ASN A 43 -14.18 9.93 1.22
N SER A 44 -12.99 10.08 0.64
CA SER A 44 -11.75 9.77 1.35
C SER A 44 -10.83 10.96 1.56
N HIS A 45 -9.94 10.80 2.54
CA HIS A 45 -8.72 11.59 2.63
C HIS A 45 -7.83 11.40 1.40
N TYR A 46 -6.89 12.33 1.17
CA TYR A 46 -5.91 12.23 0.08
C TYR A 46 -4.85 11.14 0.30
N VAL A 47 -4.77 10.61 1.52
CA VAL A 47 -3.96 9.43 1.86
C VAL A 47 -4.89 8.40 2.49
N ASN A 48 -5.01 7.27 1.83
CA ASN A 48 -5.84 6.15 2.21
C ASN A 48 -4.99 4.97 2.67
N TYR A 49 -5.35 4.38 3.80
CA TYR A 49 -4.64 3.23 4.35
C TYR A 49 -5.46 1.97 4.15
N ALA A 50 -4.81 0.85 3.84
CA ALA A 50 -5.49 -0.42 3.63
C ALA A 50 -4.63 -1.61 4.06
N VAL A 51 -5.30 -2.76 4.22
CA VAL A 51 -4.69 -4.08 4.08
C VAL A 51 -5.15 -4.66 2.74
N VAL A 52 -4.21 -4.98 1.86
CA VAL A 52 -4.48 -5.62 0.58
C VAL A 52 -4.14 -7.11 0.65
N THR A 53 -4.93 -7.94 -0.01
CA THR A 53 -4.61 -9.35 -0.27
C THR A 53 -4.16 -9.47 -1.72
N GLU A 54 -2.97 -10.01 -1.90
CA GLU A 54 -2.29 -10.20 -3.17
C GLU A 54 -2.23 -11.70 -3.49
N SER A 55 -2.43 -12.02 -4.76
CA SER A 55 -2.31 -13.35 -5.33
C SER A 55 -1.70 -13.22 -6.72
N ASN A 56 -0.58 -13.89 -6.95
CA ASN A 56 0.14 -13.87 -8.23
C ASN A 56 0.41 -12.44 -8.76
N GLY A 57 0.87 -11.53 -7.89
CA GLY A 57 1.16 -10.14 -8.25
C GLY A 57 -0.06 -9.25 -8.45
N LYS A 58 -1.28 -9.73 -8.19
CA LYS A 58 -2.51 -8.97 -8.34
C LYS A 58 -3.23 -8.82 -6.99
N ILE A 59 -3.69 -7.60 -6.72
CA ILE A 59 -4.56 -7.33 -5.57
C ILE A 59 -5.95 -7.92 -5.86
N ILE A 60 -6.37 -8.88 -5.04
CA ILE A 60 -7.68 -9.56 -5.15
C ILE A 60 -8.68 -9.09 -4.10
N LYS A 61 -8.21 -8.46 -3.02
CA LYS A 61 -9.06 -7.91 -1.95
C LYS A 61 -8.40 -6.69 -1.32
N THR A 62 -9.21 -5.69 -1.00
CA THR A 62 -8.78 -4.48 -0.28
C THR A 62 -9.68 -4.27 0.93
N ARG A 63 -9.09 -4.04 2.10
CA ARG A 63 -9.78 -3.61 3.32
C ARG A 63 -9.19 -2.29 3.76
N PHE A 64 -9.94 -1.20 3.61
CA PHE A 64 -9.52 0.10 4.11
C PHE A 64 -9.48 0.10 5.65
N ILE A 65 -8.49 0.81 6.20
CA ILE A 65 -8.24 0.93 7.63
C ILE A 65 -7.98 2.39 7.99
N THR A 66 -8.08 2.71 9.27
CA THR A 66 -7.71 4.04 9.75
C THR A 66 -6.19 4.24 9.75
N GLY A 67 -5.72 5.48 9.70
CA GLY A 67 -4.30 5.78 9.86
C GLY A 67 -3.74 5.27 11.19
N ARG A 68 -4.54 5.35 12.27
CA ARG A 68 -4.17 4.78 13.59
C ARG A 68 -3.99 3.27 13.53
N GLU A 69 -4.91 2.55 12.91
CA GLU A 69 -4.80 1.10 12.73
C GLU A 69 -3.56 0.74 11.90
N PHE A 70 -3.32 1.45 10.79
CA PHE A 70 -2.12 1.26 9.96
C PHE A 70 -0.84 1.41 10.80
N ILE A 71 -0.76 2.48 11.60
CA ILE A 71 0.39 2.74 12.47
C ILE A 71 0.55 1.63 13.52
N LEU A 72 -0.52 1.21 14.20
CA LEU A 72 -0.43 0.17 15.22
C LEU A 72 -0.02 -1.18 14.65
N ILE A 73 -0.54 -1.55 13.47
CA ILE A 73 -0.10 -2.76 12.76
C ILE A 73 1.36 -2.62 12.34
N GLY A 74 1.75 -1.50 11.72
CA GLY A 74 3.14 -1.27 11.28
C GLY A 74 4.15 -1.20 12.43
N MET A 75 3.71 -0.83 13.64
CA MET A 75 4.53 -0.86 14.85
C MET A 75 4.65 -2.25 15.48
N GLY A 76 3.90 -3.24 15.00
CA GLY A 76 3.78 -4.57 15.63
C GLY A 76 2.98 -4.56 16.93
N LYS A 77 2.16 -3.52 17.17
CA LYS A 77 1.36 -3.35 18.39
C LYS A 77 -0.07 -3.84 18.26
N GLN A 78 -0.54 -4.04 17.03
CA GLN A 78 -1.86 -4.61 16.74
C GLN A 78 -1.68 -5.84 15.84
N PRO A 79 -2.20 -7.02 16.24
CA PRO A 79 -2.12 -8.23 15.44
C PRO A 79 -2.74 -8.04 14.06
N SER A 80 -2.05 -8.52 13.03
CA SER A 80 -2.57 -8.54 11.66
C SER A 80 -1.78 -9.55 10.83
N GLU A 81 -2.45 -10.25 9.93
CA GLU A 81 -1.76 -11.07 8.92
C GLU A 81 -0.88 -10.23 7.98
N ALA A 82 -1.12 -8.91 7.89
CA ALA A 82 -0.27 -7.98 7.14
C ALA A 82 1.07 -7.66 7.85
N ASN A 83 1.23 -8.09 9.10
CA ASN A 83 2.47 -8.05 9.87
C ASN A 83 2.47 -9.25 10.85
N SER A 84 2.51 -10.46 10.30
CA SER A 84 2.35 -11.71 11.06
C SER A 84 3.40 -11.91 12.16
N ASN A 85 4.61 -11.36 11.97
CA ASN A 85 5.70 -11.45 12.94
C ASN A 85 5.62 -10.39 14.06
N ASN A 86 4.62 -9.50 14.02
CA ASN A 86 4.49 -8.35 14.94
C ASN A 86 5.79 -7.53 15.04
N GLU A 87 6.52 -7.40 13.93
CA GLU A 87 7.75 -6.63 13.87
C GLU A 87 7.42 -5.13 13.84
N ASN A 88 8.30 -4.29 14.40
CA ASN A 88 8.21 -2.86 14.15
C ASN A 88 8.80 -2.52 12.77
N LEU A 89 7.95 -2.51 11.75
CA LEU A 89 8.32 -2.22 10.36
C LEU A 89 8.93 -0.82 10.22
N PHE A 90 8.41 0.18 10.95
CA PHE A 90 9.00 1.52 10.91
C PHE A 90 10.47 1.53 11.36
N LYS A 91 10.80 0.78 12.42
CA LYS A 91 12.20 0.63 12.87
C LYS A 91 13.04 -0.15 11.87
N ARG A 92 12.54 -1.28 11.35
CA ARG A 92 13.25 -2.11 10.36
C ARG A 92 13.69 -1.30 9.14
N PHE A 93 12.80 -0.45 8.63
CA PHE A 93 13.06 0.40 7.46
C PHE A 93 13.65 1.78 7.81
N LYS A 94 14.08 1.99 9.06
CA LYS A 94 14.73 3.23 9.54
C LYS A 94 13.88 4.48 9.31
N ILE A 95 12.57 4.36 9.48
CA ILE A 95 11.61 5.46 9.37
C ILE A 95 11.60 6.23 10.70
N LYS A 96 11.79 7.55 10.63
CA LYS A 96 11.81 8.43 11.80
C LYS A 96 10.47 8.41 12.53
N ASP A 97 10.53 8.39 13.86
CA ASP A 97 9.36 8.43 14.73
C ASP A 97 8.40 9.57 14.38
N CYS A 98 8.91 10.76 14.06
CA CYS A 98 8.07 11.91 13.74
C CYS A 98 7.28 11.80 12.43
N LEU A 99 7.56 10.83 11.56
CA LEU A 99 6.74 10.55 10.39
C LEU A 99 5.41 9.89 10.79
N TYR A 100 5.42 8.97 11.77
CA TYR A 100 4.25 8.14 12.11
C TYR A 100 3.72 8.32 13.55
N LYS A 101 4.50 8.90 14.47
CA LYS A 101 4.10 9.30 15.85
C LYS A 101 3.89 10.80 15.95
N TYR A 102 3.09 11.35 15.04
CA TYR A 102 2.93 12.79 14.86
C TYR A 102 2.19 13.49 16.01
N ASP A 103 1.54 12.73 16.89
CA ASP A 103 0.88 13.18 18.12
C ASP A 103 1.83 13.33 19.32
N SER A 104 3.09 12.92 19.20
CA SER A 104 4.07 13.07 20.28
C SER A 104 4.57 14.52 20.44
N LEU A 105 4.68 15.01 21.68
CA LEU A 105 5.15 16.37 22.01
C LEU A 105 6.49 16.73 21.34
N GLN A 106 7.39 15.76 21.19
CA GLN A 106 8.68 15.94 20.54
C GLN A 106 8.53 16.24 19.03
N CYS A 107 7.54 15.63 18.39
CA CYS A 107 7.32 15.73 16.95
C CYS A 107 6.40 16.87 16.54
N LEU A 108 5.60 17.40 17.48
CA LEU A 108 4.82 18.63 17.32
C LEU A 108 5.71 19.87 17.21
N LYS A 109 6.89 19.86 17.86
CA LYS A 109 7.85 20.96 17.83
C LYS A 109 8.70 21.02 16.55
N LYS A 110 8.49 20.12 15.59
CA LYS A 110 9.31 20.01 14.38
C LYS A 110 8.45 20.08 13.13
N SER A 111 8.89 20.90 12.17
CA SER A 111 8.36 20.96 10.80
C SER A 111 8.82 19.75 9.95
N ASP A 112 8.76 18.56 10.54
CA ASP A 112 9.06 17.29 9.85
C ASP A 112 7.79 16.76 9.17
N LEU A 113 7.96 16.20 7.96
CA LEU A 113 6.92 15.50 7.21
C LEU A 113 6.24 14.42 8.06
N LYS A 114 4.94 14.25 7.85
CA LYS A 114 4.10 13.23 8.47
C LYS A 114 3.62 12.21 7.45
N LEU A 115 3.12 11.07 7.91
CA LEU A 115 2.59 10.00 7.07
C LEU A 115 1.46 10.50 6.15
N PHE A 116 0.61 11.39 6.65
CA PHE A 116 -0.44 11.99 5.85
C PHE A 116 0.07 12.98 4.80
N ASP A 117 1.32 13.45 4.86
CA ASP A 117 1.91 14.35 3.85
C ASP A 117 2.31 13.62 2.56
N LEU A 118 2.13 12.29 2.47
CA LEU A 118 2.34 11.52 1.24
C LEU A 118 1.51 12.03 0.05
N TRP A 119 0.40 12.75 0.30
CA TRP A 119 -0.36 13.43 -0.75
C TRP A 119 0.55 14.32 -1.62
N ALA A 120 1.64 14.86 -1.05
CA ALA A 120 2.56 15.76 -1.72
C ALA A 120 3.29 15.10 -2.89
N LEU A 121 3.35 13.77 -2.97
CA LEU A 121 3.89 13.10 -4.15
C LEU A 121 2.98 13.29 -5.37
N ARG A 122 1.67 13.48 -5.17
CA ARG A 122 0.70 13.62 -6.26
C ARG A 122 0.44 15.08 -6.64
N TYR A 123 0.25 15.94 -5.65
CA TYR A 123 -0.18 17.32 -5.87
C TYR A 123 0.99 18.28 -5.76
N ASN A 124 0.96 19.37 -6.52
CA ASN A 124 1.92 20.47 -6.37
C ASN A 124 1.58 21.42 -5.22
N ARG A 125 0.36 21.36 -4.68
CA ARG A 125 -0.12 22.15 -3.55
C ARG A 125 -1.07 21.34 -2.69
N ASN A 126 -1.06 21.60 -1.38
CA ASN A 126 -1.94 20.95 -0.42
C ASN A 126 -3.41 21.15 -0.80
N PRO A 127 -4.15 20.07 -1.09
CA PRO A 127 -5.55 20.19 -1.47
C PRO A 127 -6.47 20.72 -0.36
N PHE A 128 -6.06 20.65 0.91
CA PHE A 128 -6.76 21.26 2.05
C PHE A 128 -6.42 22.74 2.25
N CYS A 129 -5.44 23.27 1.50
CA CYS A 129 -4.97 24.64 1.62
C CYS A 129 -4.88 25.29 0.22
N PRO A 130 -6.03 25.68 -0.38
CA PRO A 130 -6.06 26.40 -1.66
C PRO A 130 -5.30 27.75 -1.60
N PRO A 131 -5.08 28.45 -2.73
CA PRO A 131 -4.31 29.71 -2.77
C PRO A 131 -4.60 30.70 -1.65
N ASP A 132 -5.88 30.86 -1.28
CA ASP A 132 -6.35 31.84 -0.30
C ASP A 132 -6.51 31.27 1.13
N CYS A 133 -5.98 30.07 1.40
CA CYS A 133 -6.01 29.50 2.75
C CYS A 133 -5.03 30.21 3.69
N THR A 134 -5.34 30.24 4.98
CA THR A 134 -4.36 30.49 6.04
C THR A 134 -3.80 29.15 6.52
N PRO A 135 -2.53 28.81 6.24
CA PRO A 135 -1.96 27.55 6.66
C PRO A 135 -1.92 27.43 8.18
N THR A 136 -2.24 26.24 8.70
CA THR A 136 -2.01 25.96 10.13
C THR A 136 -0.51 25.81 10.39
N GLU A 137 -0.11 25.96 11.65
CA GLU A 137 1.29 25.75 12.06
C GLU A 137 1.80 24.37 11.59
N ASN A 138 2.99 24.34 11.00
CA ASN A 138 3.64 23.14 10.45
C ASN A 138 2.89 22.43 9.30
N MET A 139 1.87 23.05 8.69
CA MET A 139 1.22 22.52 7.50
C MET A 139 2.17 22.54 6.29
N LEU A 140 2.35 21.39 5.64
CA LEU A 140 2.97 21.35 4.32
C LEU A 140 2.02 21.98 3.29
N VAL A 141 2.37 23.14 2.76
CA VAL A 141 1.53 23.85 1.75
C VAL A 141 1.94 23.47 0.33
N GLN A 142 3.23 23.47 0.05
CA GLN A 142 3.76 23.12 -1.27
C GLN A 142 3.98 21.62 -1.34
N GLY A 143 3.37 20.99 -2.34
CA GLY A 143 3.61 19.59 -2.64
C GLY A 143 4.81 19.41 -3.55
N PHE A 144 5.14 18.15 -3.83
CA PHE A 144 6.28 17.77 -4.66
C PHE A 144 5.89 17.32 -6.07
N GLY A 145 4.61 17.08 -6.35
CA GLY A 145 4.13 16.78 -7.70
C GLY A 145 4.34 17.96 -8.65
N GLN A 146 4.64 17.70 -9.93
CA GLN A 146 4.83 18.77 -10.91
C GLN A 146 3.54 19.53 -11.23
N HIS A 147 2.41 18.82 -11.36
CA HIS A 147 1.15 19.41 -11.79
C HIS A 147 0.13 19.50 -10.65
N LYS A 148 -0.97 20.22 -10.90
CA LYS A 148 -2.02 20.49 -9.92
C LYS A 148 -2.59 19.22 -9.30
N PHE A 149 -2.76 18.14 -10.07
CA PHE A 149 -3.48 16.93 -9.62
C PHE A 149 -2.74 15.62 -9.89
N ARG A 150 -1.53 15.69 -10.42
CA ARG A 150 -0.73 14.53 -10.80
C ARG A 150 0.76 14.85 -10.83
N PRO A 151 1.62 13.83 -10.61
CA PRO A 151 3.04 13.95 -10.91
C PRO A 151 3.29 14.01 -12.43
N SER A 152 4.52 14.37 -12.79
CA SER A 152 5.06 14.26 -14.15
C SER A 152 5.34 12.82 -14.53
N TRP A 153 5.58 12.56 -15.81
CA TRP A 153 6.02 11.22 -16.22
C TRP A 153 7.36 10.79 -15.58
N PRO A 154 8.42 11.62 -15.55
CA PRO A 154 9.65 11.30 -14.81
C PRO A 154 9.44 11.04 -13.32
N GLN A 155 8.53 11.75 -12.68
CA GLN A 155 8.15 11.50 -11.28
C GLN A 155 7.49 10.13 -11.11
N ILE A 156 6.60 9.73 -12.02
CA ILE A 156 6.00 8.39 -12.01
C ILE A 156 7.08 7.32 -12.14
N GLN A 157 8.08 7.49 -13.00
CA GLN A 157 9.19 6.53 -13.12
C GLN A 157 9.98 6.37 -11.82
N ILE A 158 10.18 7.45 -11.06
CA ILE A 158 10.79 7.34 -9.73
C ILE A 158 9.90 6.48 -8.81
N LEU A 159 8.59 6.70 -8.84
CA LEU A 159 7.64 5.97 -8.02
C LEU A 159 7.48 4.50 -8.43
N GLN A 160 7.73 4.16 -9.69
CA GLN A 160 7.71 2.77 -10.19
C GLN A 160 8.74 1.87 -9.47
N ASN A 161 9.84 2.45 -8.96
CA ASN A 161 10.79 1.72 -8.11
C ASN A 161 10.18 1.23 -6.79
N TYR A 162 9.00 1.71 -6.43
CA TYR A 162 8.23 1.32 -5.23
C TYR A 162 6.99 0.49 -5.59
N GLY A 163 6.98 -0.16 -6.77
CA GLY A 163 6.02 -1.20 -7.10
C GLY A 163 4.66 -0.72 -7.61
N ILE A 164 4.52 0.57 -7.94
CA ILE A 164 3.34 1.07 -8.66
C ILE A 164 3.61 1.08 -10.17
N THR A 165 2.57 0.93 -10.98
CA THR A 165 2.62 1.22 -12.43
C THR A 165 2.13 2.64 -12.70
N TYR A 166 1.03 3.00 -12.03
CA TYR A 166 0.36 4.29 -12.13
C TYR A 166 0.17 4.92 -10.75
N ILE A 167 0.06 6.25 -10.69
CA ILE A 167 -0.13 6.99 -9.44
C ILE A 167 -1.38 6.59 -8.64
N ASN A 168 -2.35 5.94 -9.29
CA ASN A 168 -3.59 5.48 -8.67
C ASN A 168 -3.45 4.13 -7.97
N ASP A 169 -2.34 3.42 -8.18
CA ASP A 169 -2.09 2.12 -7.57
C ASP A 169 -1.82 2.28 -6.06
N PHE A 170 -1.91 1.16 -5.34
CA PHE A 170 -1.44 1.11 -3.96
C PHE A 170 0.07 0.97 -3.94
N PHE A 171 0.73 1.71 -3.05
CA PHE A 171 2.04 1.33 -2.52
C PHE A 171 1.79 0.29 -1.43
N TYR A 172 2.39 -0.90 -1.51
CA TYR A 172 2.16 -1.95 -0.51
C TYR A 172 3.40 -2.81 -0.25
N GLY A 173 3.34 -3.60 0.81
CA GLY A 173 4.42 -4.52 1.20
C GLY A 173 5.70 -3.78 1.58
N GLU A 174 6.86 -4.39 1.33
CA GLU A 174 8.15 -3.77 1.68
C GLU A 174 8.44 -2.50 0.87
N ASN A 175 8.00 -2.45 -0.39
CA ASN A 175 8.19 -1.29 -1.27
C ASN A 175 7.55 -0.02 -0.71
N LEU A 176 6.40 -0.14 -0.03
CA LEU A 176 5.80 0.97 0.70
C LEU A 176 6.76 1.52 1.77
N PHE A 177 7.37 0.66 2.58
CA PHE A 177 8.26 1.12 3.65
C PHE A 177 9.59 1.66 3.11
N HIS A 178 10.07 1.15 1.98
CA HIS A 178 11.18 1.77 1.24
C HIS A 178 10.82 3.19 0.79
N LEU A 179 9.62 3.40 0.23
CA LEU A 179 9.14 4.74 -0.14
C LEU A 179 9.11 5.66 1.08
N LEU A 180 8.54 5.22 2.20
CA LEU A 180 8.49 6.03 3.42
C LEU A 180 9.90 6.39 3.94
N SER A 181 10.84 5.46 3.84
CA SER A 181 12.23 5.66 4.26
C SER A 181 12.98 6.66 3.38
N ASP A 182 12.66 6.71 2.09
CA ASP A 182 13.25 7.66 1.14
C ASP A 182 12.54 9.02 1.15
N PHE A 183 11.22 9.04 1.31
CA PHE A 183 10.40 10.26 1.37
C PHE A 183 10.87 11.23 2.46
N GLN A 184 11.36 10.71 3.60
CA GLN A 184 11.92 11.53 4.68
C GLN A 184 13.30 12.15 4.36
N LYS A 185 13.99 11.73 3.30
CA LYS A 185 15.32 12.23 2.91
C LYS A 185 15.19 13.45 1.99
N PRO A 186 15.79 14.62 2.34
CA PRO A 186 15.75 15.82 1.51
C PRO A 186 16.24 15.59 0.07
N ASP A 187 17.36 14.87 -0.10
CA ASP A 187 17.96 14.64 -1.42
C ASP A 187 17.04 13.85 -2.36
N TRP A 188 16.34 12.85 -1.81
CA TRP A 188 15.35 12.10 -2.58
C TRP A 188 14.18 12.99 -3.00
N ARG A 189 13.67 13.84 -2.10
CA ARG A 189 12.60 14.79 -2.44
C ARG A 189 13.04 15.82 -3.47
N ASN A 190 14.29 16.30 -3.38
CA ASN A 190 14.87 17.20 -4.37
C ASN A 190 14.97 16.53 -5.73
N LYS A 191 15.43 15.28 -5.79
CA LYS A 191 15.44 14.48 -7.02
C LYS A 191 14.03 14.35 -7.61
N TYR A 192 13.03 14.05 -6.77
CA TYR A 192 11.64 13.92 -7.19
C TYR A 192 11.06 15.25 -7.71
N LEU A 193 11.26 16.34 -6.99
CA LEU A 193 10.78 17.68 -7.36
C LEU A 193 11.39 18.19 -8.68
N ASN A 194 12.64 17.82 -8.96
CA ASN A 194 13.37 18.24 -10.15
C ASN A 194 13.17 17.30 -11.36
N ALA A 195 12.47 16.17 -11.19
CA ALA A 195 12.11 15.28 -12.28
C ALA A 195 10.96 15.87 -13.09
N LYS A 196 11.28 16.73 -14.06
CA LYS A 196 10.31 17.47 -14.88
C LYS A 196 10.38 17.04 -16.34
N GLU A 197 9.26 17.19 -17.04
CA GLU A 197 9.15 17.12 -18.51
C GLU A 197 9.84 18.31 -19.19
#